data_AF-A0A9W6WZF8-F1
#
_entry.id   AF-A0A9W6WZF8-F1
#
_cell.length_a   1.000
_cell.length_b   1.000
_cell.length_c   1.000
_cell.angle_alpha   90.00
_cell.angle_beta   90.00
_cell.angle_gamma   90.00
#
_symmetry.space_group_name_H-M   'P 1'
#
loop_
_entity.id
_entity.type
_entity.pdbx_description
1 polymer ?
#
loop_
_entity_poly.entity_id
_entity_poly.type
_entity_poly.pdbx_seq_one_letter_code
_entity_poly.pdbx_strand_id
1 'polypeptide(L)'
;MKDRLRGYCVNYLREQIRDYHTSNSRETFKMVAPQRGTIVGWVVRAWDHLPRAMIPAGFQKCLLVEVADDSVYSDPEMDSEMQTLVNDVVKQLESLDAFADIEWDDIIDSS
;
A
#
# COMPACT_ATOMS: atom_id res chain seq x y z
N MET A 1 -3.74 -1.71 -10.00
CA MET A 1 -2.41 -1.97 -9.40
C MET A 1 -2.24 -1.23 -8.08
N LYS A 2 -2.42 0.10 -8.09
CA LYS A 2 -2.37 0.98 -6.92
C LYS A 2 -3.13 0.44 -5.70
N ASP A 3 -4.40 0.06 -5.85
CA ASP A 3 -5.22 -0.34 -4.69
C ASP A 3 -4.76 -1.66 -4.07
N ARG A 4 -4.20 -2.57 -4.88
CA ARG A 4 -3.59 -3.81 -4.39
C ARG A 4 -2.34 -3.52 -3.57
N LEU A 5 -1.46 -2.63 -4.06
CA LEU A 5 -0.27 -2.21 -3.33
C LEU A 5 -0.63 -1.52 -2.02
N ARG A 6 -1.65 -0.65 -2.04
CA ARG A 6 -2.20 -0.02 -0.84
C ARG A 6 -2.71 -1.07 0.14
N GLY A 7 -3.47 -2.07 -0.31
CA GLY A 7 -3.96 -3.16 0.52
C GLY A 7 -2.84 -3.95 1.19
N TYR A 8 -1.74 -4.25 0.49
CA TYR A 8 -0.58 -4.90 1.10
C TYR A 8 0.07 -4.03 2.18
N CYS A 9 0.22 -2.73 1.92
CA CYS A 9 0.75 -1.78 2.90
C CYS A 9 -0.12 -1.71 4.17
N VAL A 10 -1.44 -1.59 4.00
CA VAL A 10 -2.42 -1.52 5.11
C VAL A 10 -2.39 -2.81 5.94
N ASN A 11 -2.37 -3.97 5.30
CA ASN A 11 -2.28 -5.25 6.00
C ASN A 11 -0.97 -5.38 6.78
N TYR A 12 0.16 -4.94 6.20
CA TYR A 12 1.45 -4.94 6.87
C TYR A 12 1.47 -4.05 8.13
N LEU A 13 0.88 -2.85 8.06
CA LEU A 13 0.74 -1.98 9.24
C LEU A 13 -0.17 -2.59 10.31
N ARG A 14 -1.27 -3.22 9.89
CA ARG A 14 -2.20 -3.90 10.80
C ARG A 14 -1.53 -5.07 11.53
N GLU A 15 -0.67 -5.82 10.86
CA GLU A 15 0.14 -6.88 11.47
C GLU A 15 1.10 -6.30 12.52
N GLN A 16 1.80 -5.20 12.21
CA GLN A 16 2.67 -4.53 13.18
C GLN A 16 1.91 -4.07 14.43
N ILE A 17 0.74 -3.46 14.27
CA ILE A 17 -0.09 -3.01 15.39
C ILE A 17 -0.53 -4.20 16.26
N ARG A 18 -0.99 -5.29 15.62
CA ARG A 18 -1.38 -6.51 16.33
C ARG A 18 -0.21 -7.10 17.12
N ASP A 19 0.95 -7.18 16.50
CA ASP A 19 2.14 -7.79 17.10
C ASP A 19 2.63 -6.92 18.28
N TYR A 20 2.57 -5.58 18.15
CA TYR A 20 2.82 -4.66 19.26
C TYR A 20 1.90 -4.92 20.46
N HIS A 21 0.58 -4.99 20.24
CA HIS A 21 -0.37 -5.30 21.30
C HIS A 21 -0.13 -6.68 21.95
N THR A 22 0.32 -7.66 21.16
CA THR A 22 0.60 -9.02 21.66
C THR A 22 1.92 -9.09 22.43
N SER A 23 2.90 -8.26 22.07
CA SER A 23 4.23 -8.24 22.69
C SER A 23 4.23 -7.75 24.14
N ASN A 24 3.14 -7.10 24.57
CA ASN A 24 3.03 -6.49 25.91
C ASN A 24 4.16 -5.50 26.23
N SER A 25 4.78 -4.92 25.18
CA SER A 25 5.86 -3.96 25.30
C SER A 25 5.42 -2.72 26.08
N ARG A 26 6.34 -2.16 26.86
CA ARG A 26 6.16 -0.85 27.52
C ARG A 26 6.71 0.29 26.67
N GLU A 27 7.34 -0.03 25.56
CA GLU A 27 7.92 0.95 24.64
C GLU A 27 6.82 1.55 23.76
N THR A 28 7.03 2.77 23.27
CA THR A 28 6.12 3.40 22.31
C THR A 28 6.15 2.63 20.99
N PHE A 29 4.98 2.47 20.37
CA PHE A 29 4.88 1.87 19.05
C PHE A 29 5.70 2.67 18.03
N LYS A 30 6.58 2.00 17.28
CA LYS A 30 7.30 2.57 16.13
C LYS A 30 6.91 1.82 14.86
N MET A 31 6.58 2.57 13.81
CA MET A 31 6.34 1.98 12.49
C MET A 31 7.66 1.52 11.87
N VAL A 32 7.67 0.30 11.38
CA VAL A 32 8.80 -0.28 10.65
C VAL A 32 8.50 -0.28 9.17
N ALA A 33 9.40 0.28 8.37
CA ALA A 33 9.28 0.24 6.92
C ALA A 33 9.43 -1.20 6.39
N PRO A 34 8.63 -1.61 5.38
CA PRO A 34 8.82 -2.91 4.76
C PRO A 34 10.16 -2.97 4.03
N GLN A 35 10.86 -4.11 4.13
CA GLN A 35 12.10 -4.34 3.39
C GLN A 35 11.86 -4.29 1.86
N ARG A 36 12.90 -3.94 1.11
CA ARG A 36 12.85 -3.90 -0.37
C ARG A 36 12.33 -5.20 -0.99
N GLY A 37 12.77 -6.35 -0.46
CA GLY A 37 12.31 -7.67 -0.94
C GLY A 37 10.80 -7.86 -0.76
N THR A 38 10.25 -7.39 0.36
CA THR A 38 8.81 -7.39 0.64
C THR A 38 8.04 -6.55 -0.37
N ILE A 39 8.51 -5.32 -0.64
CA ILE A 39 7.89 -4.42 -1.61
C ILE A 39 7.91 -5.05 -3.02
N VAL A 40 9.05 -5.61 -3.45
CA VAL A 40 9.14 -6.32 -4.74
C VAL A 40 8.13 -7.47 -4.80
N GLY A 41 8.00 -8.24 -3.72
CA GLY A 41 7.01 -9.31 -3.63
C GLY A 41 5.56 -8.83 -3.72
N TRP A 42 5.24 -7.62 -3.24
CA TRP A 42 3.93 -7.00 -3.42
C TRP A 42 3.70 -6.54 -4.86
N VAL A 43 4.73 -5.96 -5.50
CA VAL A 43 4.67 -5.50 -6.90
C VAL A 43 4.41 -6.66 -7.84
N VAL A 44 5.18 -7.76 -7.72
CA VAL A 44 5.01 -8.95 -8.57
C VAL A 44 3.60 -9.51 -8.42
N ARG A 45 3.14 -9.71 -7.18
CA ARG A 45 1.78 -10.21 -6.92
C ARG A 45 0.70 -9.27 -7.45
N ALA A 46 0.86 -7.96 -7.27
CA ALA A 46 -0.10 -6.98 -7.79
C ALA A 46 -0.13 -6.96 -9.32
N TRP A 47 1.02 -7.15 -9.97
CA TRP A 47 1.17 -7.20 -11.42
C TRP A 47 0.51 -8.44 -12.03
N ASP A 48 0.70 -9.62 -11.42
CA ASP A 48 0.12 -10.88 -11.91
C ASP A 48 -1.42 -10.87 -11.93
N HIS A 49 -2.03 -10.05 -11.07
CA HIS A 49 -3.49 -9.90 -11.01
C HIS A 49 -4.03 -8.79 -11.92
N LEU A 50 -3.20 -8.17 -12.75
CA LEU A 50 -3.68 -7.19 -13.73
C LEU A 50 -4.30 -7.90 -14.93
N PRO A 51 -5.47 -7.44 -15.41
CA PRO A 51 -6.02 -7.96 -16.65
C PRO A 51 -5.04 -7.73 -17.80
N ARG A 52 -4.82 -8.74 -18.64
CA ARG A 52 -3.94 -8.61 -19.82
C ARG A 52 -4.34 -7.46 -20.75
N ALA A 53 -5.63 -7.11 -20.78
CA ALA A 53 -6.17 -5.96 -21.51
C ALA A 53 -5.61 -4.59 -21.03
N MET A 54 -5.03 -4.52 -19.83
CA MET A 54 -4.40 -3.30 -19.33
C MET A 54 -3.11 -2.94 -20.10
N ILE A 55 -2.42 -3.93 -20.66
CA ILE A 55 -1.21 -3.71 -21.48
C ILE A 55 -1.55 -2.90 -22.74
N PRO A 56 -2.43 -3.36 -23.65
CA PRO A 56 -2.79 -2.59 -24.84
C PRO A 56 -3.46 -1.26 -24.51
N ALA A 57 -4.30 -1.20 -23.46
CA ALA A 57 -4.89 0.07 -23.01
C ALA A 57 -3.83 1.10 -22.58
N GLY A 58 -2.72 0.64 -21.98
CA GLY A 58 -1.57 1.48 -21.66
C GLY A 58 -0.88 2.04 -22.92
N PHE A 59 -0.63 1.19 -23.92
CA PHE A 59 -0.05 1.63 -25.20
C PHE A 59 -0.95 2.63 -25.94
N GLN A 60 -2.28 2.42 -25.91
CA GLN A 60 -3.26 3.38 -26.45
C GLN A 60 -3.19 4.73 -25.75
N LYS A 61 -3.16 4.74 -24.40
CA LYS A 61 -3.02 5.99 -23.62
C LYS A 61 -1.71 6.73 -23.88
N CYS A 62 -0.64 6.00 -24.20
CA CYS A 62 0.64 6.59 -24.58
C CYS A 62 0.70 7.02 -26.06
N LEU A 63 -0.41 6.93 -26.81
CA LEU A 63 -0.50 7.24 -28.25
C LEU A 63 0.48 6.43 -29.12
N LEU A 64 0.87 5.23 -28.64
CA LEU A 64 1.83 4.36 -29.33
C LEU A 64 1.17 3.42 -30.34
N VAL A 65 -0.17 3.38 -30.39
CA VAL A 65 -0.98 2.53 -31.28
C VAL A 65 -2.24 3.31 -31.71
N GLU A 66 -2.63 3.21 -32.98
CA GLU A 66 -3.87 3.82 -33.50
C GLU A 66 -5.12 3.11 -32.96
N VAL A 67 -6.12 3.90 -32.57
CA VAL A 67 -7.31 3.45 -31.86
C VAL A 67 -8.34 2.92 -32.86
N ALA A 68 -8.57 1.60 -32.87
CA ALA A 68 -9.82 1.02 -33.35
C ALA A 68 -10.71 0.74 -32.14
N ASP A 69 -11.65 1.65 -31.92
CA ASP A 69 -12.80 1.56 -31.01
C ASP A 69 -12.58 1.78 -29.50
N ASP A 70 -13.59 2.47 -28.94
CA ASP A 70 -13.65 3.17 -27.66
C ASP A 70 -13.90 2.21 -26.49
N SER A 71 -12.90 1.40 -26.12
CA SER A 71 -12.96 0.71 -24.83
C SER A 71 -12.55 1.68 -23.72
N VAL A 72 -13.53 2.45 -23.24
CA VAL A 72 -13.40 3.26 -22.02
C VAL A 72 -13.08 2.33 -20.87
N TYR A 73 -11.79 2.19 -20.54
CA TYR A 73 -11.34 1.44 -19.39
C TYR A 73 -11.70 2.26 -18.15
N SER A 74 -12.83 1.94 -17.50
CA SER A 74 -13.14 2.50 -16.19
C SER A 74 -12.08 2.00 -15.20
N ASP A 75 -11.35 2.92 -14.57
CA ASP A 75 -10.54 2.59 -13.40
C ASP A 75 -11.49 1.93 -12.38
N PRO A 76 -11.22 0.69 -11.93
CA PRO A 76 -12.08 0.07 -10.94
C PRO A 76 -12.14 0.98 -9.72
N GLU A 77 -13.34 1.50 -9.45
CA GLU A 77 -13.60 2.37 -8.31
C GLU A 77 -13.21 1.61 -7.04
N MET A 78 -12.64 2.34 -6.09
CA MET A 78 -12.01 1.74 -4.92
C MET A 78 -13.04 0.93 -4.12
N ASP A 79 -12.68 -0.30 -3.75
CA ASP A 79 -13.54 -1.14 -2.93
C ASP A 79 -13.84 -0.45 -1.59
N SER A 80 -15.13 -0.28 -1.28
CA SER A 80 -15.62 0.36 -0.06
C SER A 80 -15.04 -0.31 1.19
N GLU A 81 -14.85 -1.63 1.16
CA GLU A 81 -14.24 -2.41 2.24
C GLU A 81 -12.76 -2.06 2.46
N MET A 82 -12.00 -1.77 1.41
CA MET A 82 -10.61 -1.36 1.56
C MET A 82 -10.51 0.02 2.24
N GLN A 83 -11.46 0.93 1.95
CA GLN A 83 -11.47 2.25 2.59
C GLN A 83 -11.76 2.17 4.08
N THR A 84 -12.65 1.26 4.50
CA THR A 84 -12.93 1.06 5.94
C THR A 84 -11.70 0.50 6.66
N LEU A 85 -10.99 -0.45 6.05
CA LEU A 85 -9.73 -0.99 6.59
C LEU A 85 -8.65 0.08 6.72
N VAL A 86 -8.50 0.95 5.73
CA VAL A 86 -7.53 2.05 5.83
C VAL A 86 -7.89 3.00 6.97
N ASN A 87 -9.16 3.39 7.07
CA ASN A 87 -9.62 4.28 8.13
C ASN A 87 -9.41 3.67 9.53
N ASP A 88 -9.59 2.36 9.67
CA ASP A 88 -9.33 1.62 10.90
C ASP A 88 -7.85 1.66 11.29
N VAL A 89 -6.95 1.34 10.34
CA VAL A 89 -5.49 1.41 10.59
C VAL A 89 -5.05 2.83 10.95
N VAL A 90 -5.55 3.86 10.26
CA VAL A 90 -5.22 5.26 10.57
C VAL A 90 -5.63 5.61 12.00
N LYS A 91 -6.85 5.29 12.41
CA LYS A 91 -7.33 5.54 13.79
C LYS A 91 -6.48 4.84 14.85
N GLN A 92 -6.07 3.61 14.58
CA GLN A 92 -5.20 2.86 15.50
C GLN A 92 -3.83 3.52 15.60
N LEU A 93 -3.23 3.94 14.48
CA LEU A 93 -1.95 4.65 14.47
C LEU A 93 -2.03 6.00 15.20
N GLU A 94 -3.11 6.75 15.03
CA GLU A 94 -3.37 7.99 15.79
C GLU A 94 -3.44 7.71 17.29
N SER A 95 -4.14 6.64 17.70
CA SER A 95 -4.24 6.26 19.11
C SER A 95 -2.92 5.80 19.74
N LEU A 96 -1.98 5.36 18.90
CA LEU A 96 -0.64 4.92 19.30
C LEU A 96 0.38 6.06 19.27
N ASP A 97 -0.04 7.29 18.95
CA ASP A 97 0.82 8.45 18.76
C ASP A 97 1.93 8.20 17.72
N ALA A 98 1.64 7.35 16.72
CA ALA A 98 2.62 6.90 15.73
C ALA A 98 3.05 8.00 14.74
N PHE A 99 2.39 9.16 14.78
CA PHE A 99 2.65 10.31 13.90
C PHE A 99 3.36 11.46 14.60
N ALA A 100 3.80 11.28 15.85
CA ALA A 100 4.65 12.26 16.54
C ALA A 100 5.90 12.59 15.68
N ASP A 101 6.32 13.85 15.71
CA ASP A 101 7.40 14.36 14.85
C ASP A 101 8.64 13.46 14.91
N ILE A 102 9.02 12.91 13.75
CA ILE A 102 10.23 12.11 13.61
C ILE A 102 11.41 13.07 13.76
N GLU A 103 12.18 12.97 14.85
CA GLU A 103 13.46 13.64 14.95
C GLU A 103 14.36 13.13 13.81
N TRP A 104 14.97 14.05 13.06
CA TRP A 104 15.79 13.73 11.87
C TRP A 104 16.91 12.71 12.15
N ASP A 105 17.36 12.62 13.40
CA ASP A 105 18.39 11.69 13.84
C ASP A 105 17.95 10.22 13.79
N ASP A 106 16.65 9.92 13.95
CA ASP A 106 16.10 8.55 13.86
C ASP A 106 16.14 7.98 12.41
N ILE A 107 16.36 8.82 11.40
CA ILE A 107 16.32 8.44 9.97
C ILE A 107 17.70 7.96 9.48
N ILE A 108 18.80 8.44 10.06
CA ILE A 108 20.16 8.28 9.50
C ILE A 108 20.81 6.96 9.94
N ASP A 109 20.46 6.42 11.11
CA ASP A 109 21.16 5.28 11.71
C ASP A 109 20.65 3.88 11.33
N SER A 110 19.71 3.76 10.38
CA SER A 110 19.14 2.45 9.98
C SER A 110 19.80 1.78 8.76
N SER A 111 21.07 2.08 8.45
CA SER A 111 21.80 1.48 7.31
C SER A 111 22.52 0.17 7.63
#